data_AF-A0A2W5R5V8-F1
#
_entry.id   AF-A0A2W5R5V8-F1
#
_cell.length_a   1.000
_cell.length_b   1.000
_cell.length_c   1.000
_cell.angle_alpha   90.00
_cell.angle_beta   90.00
_cell.angle_gamma   90.00
#
_symmetry.space_group_name_H-M   'P 1'
#
loop_
_entity.id
_entity.type
_entity.pdbx_description
1 polymer ?
#
loop_
_entity_poly.entity_id
_entity_poly.type
_entity_poly.pdbx_seq_one_letter_code
_entity_poly.pdbx_strand_id
1 'polypeptide(L)'
;MRIRIIDTDGSLTAQPGVMAMCARTGGDIVAARDLAPRLRLLASKDALATLDVRLGAAGAGEITFIGSGDFHHLSWLLARRHARPLSIIHFDNHPDWVRFPVTLNCGSWVARALEEPQVLRVVTIGPASPDIEAPQLKGATMAALRSGRLELHAWAGGSTFYAGPAFENPGARGAAGVARDGLTWHGLAGDDWRTRIEDIARRLPDAPVWITLDKDVLGTAEAVTNWDQGRLTLDAVLEAIG
;
A
#
# COMPACT_ATOMS: atom_id res chain seq x y z
N MET A 1 20.65 6.77 -0.41
CA MET A 1 19.62 6.51 0.62
C MET A 1 20.14 5.43 1.56
N ARG A 2 19.88 5.55 2.86
CA ARG A 2 20.26 4.55 3.86
C ARG A 2 19.28 3.40 3.81
N ILE A 3 19.75 2.15 3.85
CA ILE A 3 18.88 0.98 3.87
C ILE A 3 18.66 0.52 5.30
N ARG A 4 17.42 0.20 5.63
CA ARG A 4 17.02 -0.44 6.88
C ARG A 4 16.35 -1.77 6.58
N ILE A 5 16.64 -2.78 7.39
CA ILE A 5 16.01 -4.09 7.32
C ILE A 5 15.29 -4.35 8.63
N ILE A 6 13.99 -4.56 8.59
CA ILE A 6 13.22 -5.08 9.73
C ILE A 6 13.16 -6.61 9.55
N ASP A 7 14.01 -7.32 10.29
CA ASP A 7 14.10 -8.77 10.18
C ASP A 7 12.98 -9.44 11.00
N THR A 8 11.84 -9.66 10.35
CA THR A 8 10.66 -10.31 10.93
C THR A 8 10.68 -11.83 10.78
N ASP A 9 11.34 -12.40 9.78
CA ASP A 9 11.26 -13.83 9.51
C ASP A 9 12.52 -14.45 8.89
N GLY A 10 13.58 -13.67 8.72
CA GLY A 10 14.84 -14.11 8.10
C GLY A 10 14.85 -14.16 6.59
N SER A 11 13.74 -13.85 5.90
CA SER A 11 13.67 -13.87 4.44
C SER A 11 14.66 -12.90 3.79
N LEU A 12 14.88 -11.73 4.40
CA LEU A 12 15.81 -10.70 3.90
C LEU A 12 17.25 -10.97 4.31
N THR A 13 17.50 -11.37 5.55
CA THR A 13 18.86 -11.60 6.05
C THR A 13 19.49 -12.88 5.51
N ALA A 14 18.68 -13.80 4.97
CA ALA A 14 19.16 -14.93 4.18
C ALA A 14 19.67 -14.55 2.77
N GLN A 15 19.49 -13.30 2.31
CA GLN A 15 19.87 -12.86 0.97
C GLN A 15 21.19 -12.07 0.99
N PRO A 16 22.32 -12.63 0.50
CA PRO A 16 23.62 -11.96 0.58
C PRO A 16 23.66 -10.60 -0.14
N GLY A 17 22.92 -10.46 -1.24
CA GLY A 17 22.85 -9.21 -2.00
C GLY A 17 22.21 -8.06 -1.20
N VAL A 18 21.09 -8.33 -0.53
CA VAL A 18 20.38 -7.36 0.34
C VAL A 18 21.27 -6.97 1.52
N MET A 19 21.94 -7.94 2.14
CA MET A 19 22.85 -7.71 3.26
C MET A 19 24.08 -6.88 2.87
N ALA A 20 24.70 -7.20 1.73
CA ALA A 20 25.81 -6.42 1.19
C ALA A 20 25.37 -4.98 0.86
N MET A 21 24.17 -4.81 0.32
CA MET A 21 23.61 -3.49 0.02
C MET A 21 23.34 -2.67 1.29
N CYS A 22 22.76 -3.28 2.32
CA CYS A 22 22.56 -2.66 3.63
C CYS A 22 23.89 -2.17 4.21
N ALA A 23 24.92 -3.04 4.26
CA ALA A 23 26.24 -2.70 4.75
C ALA A 23 26.90 -1.55 3.97
N ARG A 24 26.83 -1.55 2.63
CA ARG A 24 27.41 -0.49 1.78
C ARG A 24 26.78 0.89 2.03
N THR A 25 25.53 0.95 2.47
CA THR A 25 24.82 2.23 2.71
C THR A 25 24.92 2.72 4.15
N GLY A 26 25.70 2.05 5.02
CA GLY A 26 25.71 2.33 6.45
C GLY A 26 24.35 2.06 7.11
N GLY A 27 23.63 1.08 6.57
CA GLY A 27 22.30 0.67 7.02
C GLY A 27 22.29 -0.06 8.36
N ASP A 28 21.08 -0.30 8.88
CA ASP A 28 20.86 -1.05 10.11
C ASP A 28 19.85 -2.19 9.94
N ILE A 29 19.96 -3.17 10.83
CA ILE A 29 19.06 -4.31 10.91
C ILE A 29 18.36 -4.24 12.26
N VAL A 30 17.03 -4.11 12.22
CA VAL A 30 16.17 -4.14 13.39
C VAL A 30 15.68 -5.57 13.56
N ALA A 31 16.15 -6.25 14.60
CA ALA A 31 15.70 -7.59 14.94
C ALA A 31 14.24 -7.55 15.40
N ALA A 32 13.36 -8.33 14.75
CA ALA A 32 11.94 -8.39 15.05
C ALA A 32 11.34 -9.81 14.98
N ARG A 33 12.16 -10.86 14.79
CA ARG A 33 11.69 -12.25 14.66
C ARG A 33 10.93 -12.76 15.89
N ASP A 34 11.30 -12.31 17.08
CA ASP A 34 10.61 -12.62 18.33
C ASP A 34 9.22 -11.96 18.43
N LEU A 35 8.98 -10.90 17.66
CA LEU A 35 7.68 -10.23 17.56
C LEU A 35 6.80 -10.84 16.46
N ALA A 36 7.38 -11.56 15.51
CA ALA A 36 6.74 -12.03 14.30
C ALA A 36 5.42 -12.80 14.51
N PRO A 37 5.29 -13.73 15.47
CA PRO A 37 4.01 -14.44 15.69
C PRO A 37 2.85 -13.52 16.08
N ARG A 38 3.15 -12.33 16.59
CA ARG A 38 2.17 -11.30 17.00
C ARG A 38 2.09 -10.13 16.03
N LEU A 39 2.90 -10.12 14.98
CA LEU A 39 2.90 -9.10 13.92
C LEU A 39 2.45 -9.66 12.58
N ARG A 40 2.47 -10.98 12.38
CA ARG A 40 2.18 -11.60 11.08
C ARG A 40 0.68 -11.58 10.79
N LEU A 41 0.29 -11.11 9.60
CA LEU A 41 -1.09 -10.93 9.10
C LEU A 41 -1.93 -9.91 9.88
N LEU A 42 -1.85 -9.92 11.21
CA LEU A 42 -2.55 -9.03 12.13
C LEU A 42 -1.61 -8.67 13.28
N ALA A 43 -1.39 -7.38 13.47
CA ALA A 43 -0.47 -6.87 14.46
C ALA A 43 -1.14 -6.60 15.81
N SER A 44 -0.57 -7.17 16.88
CA SER A 44 -0.95 -6.86 18.25
C SER A 44 -0.37 -5.52 18.71
N LYS A 45 -1.10 -4.81 19.58
CA LYS A 45 -0.71 -3.47 20.03
C LYS A 45 0.62 -3.47 20.79
N ASP A 46 0.85 -4.47 21.64
CA ASP A 46 2.07 -4.63 22.44
C ASP A 46 3.30 -4.95 21.57
N ALA A 47 3.14 -5.79 20.54
CA ALA A 47 4.22 -6.10 19.61
C ALA A 47 4.56 -4.89 18.73
N LEU A 48 3.55 -4.12 18.28
CA LEU A 48 3.75 -2.86 17.57
C LEU A 48 4.50 -1.83 18.42
N ALA A 49 4.09 -1.65 19.68
CA ALA A 49 4.78 -0.72 20.58
C ALA A 49 6.24 -1.13 20.82
N THR A 50 6.49 -2.44 20.98
CA THR A 50 7.86 -2.96 21.11
C THR A 50 8.68 -2.73 19.83
N LEU A 51 8.09 -2.95 18.65
CA LEU A 51 8.75 -2.68 17.38
C LEU A 51 9.04 -1.19 17.20
N ASP A 52 8.10 -0.31 17.53
CA ASP A 52 8.25 1.14 17.43
C ASP A 52 9.44 1.67 18.24
N VAL A 53 9.61 1.16 19.46
CA VAL A 53 10.77 1.46 20.31
C VAL A 53 12.07 0.98 19.64
N ARG A 54 12.10 -0.23 19.07
CA ARG A 54 13.30 -0.77 18.40
C ARG A 54 13.68 0.00 17.14
N LEU A 55 12.70 0.52 16.42
CA LEU A 55 12.91 1.33 15.23
C LEU A 55 13.56 2.69 15.55
N GLY A 56 13.49 3.18 16.79
CA GLY A 56 14.14 4.42 17.23
C GLY A 56 13.49 5.67 16.65
N ALA A 57 14.26 6.67 16.22
CA ALA A 57 13.74 7.85 15.52
C ALA A 57 13.46 7.55 14.03
N ALA A 58 12.47 8.22 13.44
CA ALA A 58 12.23 8.14 12.00
C ALA A 58 13.33 8.90 11.23
N GLY A 59 14.04 8.21 10.35
CA GLY A 59 14.97 8.84 9.42
C GLY A 59 14.25 9.46 8.22
N ALA A 60 14.85 10.47 7.60
CA ALA A 60 14.37 10.99 6.32
C ALA A 60 15.10 10.29 5.16
N GLY A 61 14.38 9.88 4.11
CA GLY A 61 14.98 9.32 2.90
C GLY A 61 15.62 7.93 3.09
N GLU A 62 15.03 7.10 3.96
CA GLU A 62 15.44 5.71 4.17
C GLU A 62 14.66 4.77 3.26
N ILE A 63 15.31 3.71 2.76
CA ILE A 63 14.63 2.58 2.13
C ILE A 63 14.52 1.47 3.17
N THR A 64 13.29 1.09 3.53
CA THR A 64 13.04 0.06 4.54
C THR A 64 12.53 -1.21 3.87
N PHE A 65 13.24 -2.32 4.07
CA PHE A 65 12.78 -3.66 3.74
C PHE A 65 12.16 -4.32 4.97
N ILE A 66 11.02 -4.98 4.79
CA ILE A 66 10.28 -5.72 5.83
C ILE A 66 10.04 -7.12 5.26
N GLY A 67 10.22 -8.18 6.06
CA GLY A 67 10.33 -9.59 5.63
C GLY A 67 9.40 -10.08 4.50
N SER A 68 8.51 -11.03 4.81
CA SER A 68 7.52 -11.52 3.83
C SER A 68 6.32 -10.55 3.70
N GLY A 69 5.54 -10.70 2.63
CA GLY A 69 4.37 -9.83 2.34
C GLY A 69 3.28 -9.86 3.41
N ASP A 70 3.21 -10.91 4.22
CA ASP A 70 2.32 -11.00 5.40
C ASP A 70 2.69 -10.02 6.55
N PHE A 71 3.69 -9.16 6.34
CA PHE A 71 4.05 -8.02 7.19
C PHE A 71 3.85 -6.65 6.52
N HIS A 72 3.31 -6.56 5.29
CA HIS A 72 3.21 -5.28 4.57
C HIS A 72 2.38 -4.22 5.32
N HIS A 73 1.39 -4.63 6.11
CA HIS A 73 0.63 -3.74 6.99
C HIS A 73 1.47 -2.97 8.03
N LEU A 74 2.72 -3.38 8.29
CA LEU A 74 3.65 -2.59 9.12
C LEU A 74 4.06 -1.27 8.45
N SER A 75 3.80 -1.07 7.15
CA SER A 75 3.93 0.21 6.47
C SER A 75 3.13 1.32 7.16
N TRP A 76 1.99 0.99 7.78
CA TRP A 76 1.27 1.94 8.63
C TRP A 76 2.12 2.46 9.79
N LEU A 77 2.84 1.57 10.50
CA LEU A 77 3.69 1.95 11.64
C LEU A 77 4.83 2.85 11.16
N LEU A 78 5.41 2.54 10.00
CA LEU A 78 6.50 3.33 9.45
C LEU A 78 6.04 4.72 9.01
N ALA A 79 4.94 4.80 8.25
CA ALA A 79 4.37 6.07 7.79
C ALA A 79 3.92 6.95 8.96
N ARG A 80 3.24 6.39 9.98
CA ARG A 80 2.70 7.18 11.11
C ARG A 80 3.78 7.84 11.96
N ARG A 81 5.01 7.34 11.93
CA ARG A 81 6.15 7.91 12.69
C ARG A 81 6.60 9.28 12.14
N HIS A 82 6.15 9.65 10.95
CA HIS A 82 6.36 10.98 10.40
C HIS A 82 5.22 11.90 10.81
N ALA A 83 5.51 12.86 11.70
CA ALA A 83 4.49 13.79 12.21
C ALA A 83 4.08 14.89 11.21
N ARG A 84 4.85 15.08 10.14
CA ARG A 84 4.54 16.08 9.10
C ARG A 84 3.49 15.53 8.13
N PRO A 85 2.63 16.40 7.56
CA PRO A 85 1.72 15.99 6.51
C PRO A 85 2.43 15.25 5.37
N LEU A 86 1.83 14.17 4.87
CA LEU A 86 2.38 13.36 3.79
C LEU A 86 1.28 12.72 2.93
N SER A 87 1.66 12.30 1.72
CA SER A 87 0.84 11.42 0.89
C SER A 87 1.47 10.03 0.81
N ILE A 88 0.67 8.99 0.61
CA ILE A 88 1.13 7.61 0.45
C ILE A 88 0.89 7.17 -0.99
N ILE A 89 1.91 6.64 -1.66
CA ILE A 89 1.79 5.87 -2.90
C ILE A 89 1.97 4.40 -2.54
N HIS A 90 0.94 3.61 -2.85
CA HIS A 90 0.80 2.21 -2.46
C HIS A 90 0.72 1.35 -3.72
N PHE A 91 1.78 0.63 -4.04
CA PHE A 91 1.78 -0.36 -5.11
C PHE A 91 1.48 -1.73 -4.51
N ASP A 92 0.31 -2.28 -4.84
CA ASP A 92 -0.19 -3.52 -4.25
C ASP A 92 -1.30 -4.11 -5.15
N ASN A 93 -1.39 -5.44 -5.22
CA ASN A 93 -2.50 -6.12 -5.89
C ASN A 93 -3.82 -6.00 -5.09
N HIS A 94 -3.71 -5.77 -3.79
CA HIS A 94 -4.80 -5.62 -2.84
C HIS A 94 -4.99 -4.14 -2.45
N PRO A 95 -6.23 -3.72 -2.18
CA PRO A 95 -6.51 -2.33 -1.81
C PRO A 95 -6.28 -2.02 -0.32
N ASP A 96 -6.18 -3.04 0.54
CA ASP A 96 -5.94 -2.95 1.98
C ASP A 96 -6.82 -1.97 2.78
N TRP A 97 -8.03 -1.77 2.26
CA TRP A 97 -8.95 -0.70 2.64
C TRP A 97 -10.09 -1.12 3.57
N VAL A 98 -10.06 -2.35 4.11
CA VAL A 98 -11.17 -2.90 4.89
C VAL A 98 -11.21 -2.23 6.26
N ARG A 99 -12.40 -1.75 6.65
CA ARG A 99 -12.56 -0.99 7.89
C ARG A 99 -12.81 -1.85 9.13
N PHE A 100 -13.40 -3.02 8.98
CA PHE A 100 -13.83 -3.90 10.07
C PHE A 100 -13.28 -5.33 9.90
N PRO A 101 -12.76 -5.97 10.97
CA PRO A 101 -12.63 -5.45 12.33
C PRO A 101 -11.61 -4.30 12.41
N VAL A 102 -11.73 -3.45 13.45
CA VAL A 102 -10.83 -2.31 13.67
C VAL A 102 -9.50 -2.80 14.26
N THR A 103 -8.76 -3.52 13.43
CA THR A 103 -7.41 -4.03 13.71
C THR A 103 -6.43 -3.49 12.67
N LEU A 104 -5.13 -3.60 12.96
CA LEU A 104 -4.09 -3.42 11.97
C LEU A 104 -3.75 -4.80 11.39
N ASN A 105 -4.16 -5.05 10.16
CA ASN A 105 -3.92 -6.31 9.44
C ASN A 105 -3.63 -6.00 7.96
N CYS A 106 -3.20 -7.01 7.19
CA CYS A 106 -2.91 -6.84 5.76
C CYS A 106 -4.06 -6.15 5.03
N GLY A 107 -5.30 -6.63 5.16
CA GLY A 107 -6.44 -6.05 4.46
C GLY A 107 -6.96 -4.70 4.98
N SER A 108 -6.42 -4.12 6.05
CA SER A 108 -6.99 -2.93 6.71
C SER A 108 -6.05 -1.74 6.86
N TRP A 109 -4.76 -1.89 6.59
CA TRP A 109 -3.78 -0.89 6.99
C TRP A 109 -3.92 0.43 6.23
N VAL A 110 -4.38 0.42 4.97
CA VAL A 110 -4.69 1.65 4.22
C VAL A 110 -5.87 2.39 4.86
N ALA A 111 -6.89 1.67 5.32
CA ALA A 111 -7.99 2.29 6.07
C ALA A 111 -7.48 2.92 7.39
N ARG A 112 -6.57 2.24 8.11
CA ARG A 112 -5.92 2.79 9.31
C ARG A 112 -5.03 3.98 9.00
N ALA A 113 -4.33 3.99 7.87
CA ALA A 113 -3.50 5.12 7.46
C ALA A 113 -4.34 6.36 7.14
N LEU A 114 -5.51 6.19 6.51
CA LEU A 114 -6.44 7.28 6.22
C LEU A 114 -7.08 7.90 7.48
N GLU A 115 -7.06 7.19 8.61
CA GLU A 115 -7.49 7.69 9.92
C GLU A 115 -6.41 8.60 10.58
N GLU A 116 -5.16 8.51 10.14
CA GLU A 116 -4.07 9.35 10.66
C GLU A 116 -4.20 10.80 10.13
N PRO A 117 -4.20 11.83 11.00
CA PRO A 117 -4.48 13.22 10.61
C PRO A 117 -3.43 13.83 9.67
N GLN A 118 -2.19 13.33 9.71
CA GLN A 118 -1.10 13.76 8.85
C GLN A 118 -1.13 13.13 7.46
N VAL A 119 -1.91 12.06 7.24
CA VAL A 119 -2.01 11.43 5.92
C VAL A 119 -3.01 12.20 5.08
N LEU A 120 -2.53 12.98 4.13
CA LEU A 120 -3.35 13.84 3.28
C LEU A 120 -4.13 13.02 2.25
N ARG A 121 -3.44 12.09 1.59
CA ARG A 121 -3.99 11.22 0.54
C ARG A 121 -3.26 9.88 0.51
N VAL A 122 -3.98 8.83 0.14
CA VAL A 122 -3.42 7.56 -0.29
C VAL A 122 -3.78 7.33 -1.75
N VAL A 123 -2.79 6.99 -2.58
CA VAL A 123 -2.98 6.55 -3.97
C VAL A 123 -2.57 5.09 -4.06
N THR A 124 -3.52 4.21 -4.36
CA THR A 124 -3.25 2.78 -4.58
C THR A 124 -3.19 2.49 -6.08
N ILE A 125 -2.12 1.85 -6.54
CA ILE A 125 -1.84 1.59 -7.96
C ILE A 125 -1.62 0.09 -8.16
N GLY A 126 -2.36 -0.51 -9.10
CA GLY A 126 -2.16 -1.90 -9.50
C GLY A 126 -3.21 -2.93 -9.07
N PRO A 127 -4.21 -2.66 -8.20
CA PRO A 127 -5.13 -3.72 -7.80
C PRO A 127 -5.78 -4.47 -8.97
N ALA A 128 -5.56 -5.78 -9.00
CA ALA A 128 -6.20 -6.71 -9.92
C ALA A 128 -6.96 -7.83 -9.16
N SER A 129 -6.81 -7.85 -7.82
CA SER A 129 -7.54 -8.75 -6.93
C SER A 129 -9.06 -8.55 -7.04
N PRO A 130 -9.86 -9.63 -6.88
CA PRO A 130 -11.30 -9.52 -6.72
C PRO A 130 -11.75 -8.62 -5.56
N ASP A 131 -10.88 -8.20 -4.65
CA ASP A 131 -11.22 -7.31 -3.53
C ASP A 131 -11.86 -5.98 -3.95
N ILE A 132 -11.63 -5.54 -5.19
CA ILE A 132 -12.27 -4.35 -5.78
C ILE A 132 -13.68 -4.62 -6.35
N GLU A 133 -14.13 -5.88 -6.33
CA GLU A 133 -15.50 -6.27 -6.68
C GLU A 133 -16.43 -6.11 -5.47
N ALA A 134 -17.55 -5.42 -5.69
CA ALA A 134 -18.55 -5.06 -4.68
C ALA A 134 -17.91 -4.53 -3.37
N PRO A 135 -17.03 -3.51 -3.44
CA PRO A 135 -16.14 -3.14 -2.35
C PRO A 135 -16.88 -2.75 -1.05
N GLN A 136 -18.11 -2.23 -1.20
CA GLN A 136 -19.00 -1.90 -0.08
C GLN A 136 -19.37 -3.10 0.77
N LEU A 137 -19.61 -4.25 0.15
CA LEU A 137 -19.97 -5.48 0.84
C LEU A 137 -18.75 -6.11 1.52
N LYS A 138 -17.55 -5.81 1.02
CA LYS A 138 -16.27 -6.25 1.56
C LYS A 138 -15.69 -5.30 2.61
N GLY A 139 -16.43 -4.25 3.00
CA GLY A 139 -16.04 -3.36 4.08
C GLY A 139 -15.05 -2.25 3.70
N ALA A 140 -14.91 -1.96 2.40
CA ALA A 140 -14.03 -0.89 1.91
C ALA A 140 -14.32 0.47 2.56
N THR A 141 -13.30 1.31 2.64
CA THR A 141 -13.39 2.70 3.10
C THR A 141 -13.96 3.65 2.04
N MET A 142 -15.22 3.41 1.65
CA MET A 142 -15.89 4.15 0.56
C MET A 142 -15.98 5.66 0.79
N ALA A 143 -16.02 6.12 2.04
CA ALA A 143 -16.04 7.54 2.34
C ALA A 143 -14.76 8.24 1.85
N ALA A 144 -13.60 7.60 2.02
CA ALA A 144 -12.32 8.14 1.53
C ALA A 144 -12.20 8.02 0.00
N LEU A 145 -12.71 6.93 -0.59
CA LEU A 145 -12.75 6.79 -2.05
C LEU A 145 -13.59 7.90 -2.69
N ARG A 146 -14.79 8.16 -2.13
CA ARG A 146 -15.69 9.20 -2.61
C ARG A 146 -15.14 10.61 -2.47
N SER A 147 -14.42 10.89 -1.38
CA SER A 147 -13.84 12.22 -1.15
C SER A 147 -12.53 12.46 -1.91
N GLY A 148 -11.97 11.44 -2.55
CA GLY A 148 -10.64 11.51 -3.18
C GLY A 148 -9.48 11.53 -2.19
N ARG A 149 -9.73 11.24 -0.89
CA ARG A 149 -8.63 10.95 0.06
C ARG A 149 -7.99 9.59 -0.22
N LEU A 150 -8.74 8.67 -0.81
CA LEU A 150 -8.23 7.45 -1.42
C LEU A 150 -8.48 7.52 -2.94
N GLU A 151 -7.41 7.53 -3.73
CA GLU A 151 -7.45 7.40 -5.19
C GLU A 151 -6.98 5.97 -5.53
N LEU A 152 -7.83 5.16 -6.16
CA LEU A 152 -7.48 3.77 -6.50
C LEU A 152 -7.45 3.61 -8.02
N HIS A 153 -6.30 3.19 -8.55
CA HIS A 153 -6.09 2.86 -9.95
C HIS A 153 -5.96 1.34 -10.10
N ALA A 154 -7.10 0.70 -10.38
CA ALA A 154 -7.14 -0.73 -10.66
C ALA A 154 -6.36 -1.03 -11.95
N TRP A 155 -5.81 -2.24 -12.06
CA TRP A 155 -5.16 -2.66 -13.30
C TRP A 155 -6.16 -2.67 -14.46
N ALA A 156 -7.25 -3.42 -14.33
CA ALA A 156 -8.31 -3.46 -15.33
C ALA A 156 -9.43 -2.49 -14.98
N GLY A 157 -10.08 -1.94 -16.01
CA GLY A 157 -11.36 -1.26 -15.85
C GLY A 157 -12.48 -2.27 -15.59
N GLY A 158 -13.68 -1.77 -15.36
CA GLY A 158 -14.86 -2.61 -15.21
C GLY A 158 -15.89 -1.99 -14.27
N SER A 159 -17.08 -2.57 -14.23
CA SER A 159 -18.18 -2.08 -13.39
C SER A 159 -18.62 -3.13 -12.39
N THR A 160 -18.99 -2.69 -11.20
CA THR A 160 -19.40 -3.54 -10.08
C THR A 160 -20.50 -2.88 -9.26
N PHE A 161 -21.09 -3.67 -8.35
CA PHE A 161 -22.15 -3.22 -7.46
C PHE A 161 -21.77 -1.96 -6.68
N TYR A 162 -22.70 -1.02 -6.62
CA TYR A 162 -22.62 0.19 -5.82
C TYR A 162 -23.97 0.65 -5.31
N ALA A 163 -23.99 1.13 -4.08
CA ALA A 163 -25.14 1.68 -3.38
C ALA A 163 -24.74 2.98 -2.66
N GLY A 164 -25.07 4.15 -3.19
CA GLY A 164 -24.69 5.40 -2.54
C GLY A 164 -24.94 6.67 -3.37
N PRO A 165 -24.39 7.81 -2.93
CA PRO A 165 -24.43 9.05 -3.71
C PRO A 165 -23.49 8.97 -4.92
N ALA A 166 -23.73 9.81 -5.92
CA ALA A 166 -22.82 9.93 -7.05
C ALA A 166 -21.46 10.49 -6.59
N PHE A 167 -20.38 10.03 -7.23
CA PHE A 167 -19.05 10.61 -7.09
C PHE A 167 -18.22 10.31 -8.34
N GLU A 168 -17.18 11.09 -8.56
CA GLU A 168 -16.21 10.85 -9.61
C GLU A 168 -14.83 11.30 -9.14
N ASN A 169 -13.84 10.45 -9.34
CA ASN A 169 -12.44 10.72 -9.12
C ASN A 169 -11.62 10.09 -10.26
N PRO A 170 -10.31 10.36 -10.37
CA PRO A 170 -9.51 9.89 -11.49
C PRO A 170 -9.45 8.36 -11.66
N GLY A 171 -9.65 7.61 -10.57
CA GLY A 171 -9.62 6.15 -10.56
C GLY A 171 -10.98 5.46 -10.66
N ALA A 172 -12.08 6.16 -10.36
CA ALA A 172 -13.41 5.57 -10.35
C ALA A 172 -14.56 6.58 -10.43
N ARG A 173 -15.71 6.09 -10.91
CA ARG A 173 -17.00 6.78 -10.90
C ARG A 173 -18.08 5.93 -10.24
N GLY A 174 -18.83 6.51 -9.30
CA GLY A 174 -20.04 5.91 -8.72
C GLY A 174 -21.30 6.65 -9.17
N ALA A 175 -22.30 5.93 -9.69
CA ALA A 175 -23.62 6.46 -9.99
C ALA A 175 -24.50 6.55 -8.74
N ALA A 176 -25.33 7.57 -8.63
CA ALA A 176 -26.27 7.68 -7.51
C ALA A 176 -27.31 6.56 -7.55
N GLY A 177 -27.64 6.00 -6.39
CA GLY A 177 -28.66 4.96 -6.25
C GLY A 177 -28.06 3.60 -5.89
N VAL A 178 -28.74 2.52 -6.29
CA VAL A 178 -28.34 1.12 -6.04
C VAL A 178 -28.35 0.38 -7.38
N ALA A 179 -27.20 -0.09 -7.83
CA ALA A 179 -27.05 -0.78 -9.12
C ALA A 179 -25.95 -1.85 -9.06
N ARG A 180 -26.08 -2.91 -9.87
CA ARG A 180 -25.08 -3.99 -9.97
C ARG A 180 -23.81 -3.58 -10.71
N ASP A 181 -23.86 -2.47 -11.43
CA ASP A 181 -22.82 -1.87 -12.25
C ASP A 181 -22.62 -0.38 -11.89
N GLY A 182 -23.06 0.03 -10.69
CA GLY A 182 -23.08 1.42 -10.29
C GLY A 182 -21.71 2.03 -9.97
N LEU A 183 -20.67 1.23 -9.75
CA LEU A 183 -19.27 1.70 -9.60
C LEU A 183 -18.48 1.24 -10.81
N THR A 184 -17.80 2.16 -11.49
CA THR A 184 -16.93 1.88 -12.63
C THR A 184 -15.49 2.28 -12.30
N TRP A 185 -14.54 1.36 -12.51
CA TRP A 185 -13.10 1.60 -12.37
C TRP A 185 -12.51 2.13 -13.68
N HIS A 186 -11.68 3.17 -13.57
CA HIS A 186 -10.85 3.68 -14.65
C HIS A 186 -9.51 2.94 -14.63
N GLY A 187 -9.48 1.78 -15.28
CA GLY A 187 -8.32 0.88 -15.29
C GLY A 187 -7.07 1.48 -15.92
N LEU A 188 -5.92 0.93 -15.58
CA LEU A 188 -4.61 1.30 -16.14
C LEU A 188 -4.26 0.53 -17.43
N ALA A 189 -4.86 -0.65 -17.61
CA ALA A 189 -4.57 -1.53 -18.74
C ALA A 189 -4.99 -0.90 -20.07
N GLY A 190 -4.01 -0.69 -20.95
CA GLY A 190 -4.22 -0.09 -22.28
C GLY A 190 -4.06 1.44 -22.32
N ASP A 191 -3.91 2.10 -21.17
CA ASP A 191 -3.59 3.52 -21.10
C ASP A 191 -2.08 3.78 -21.34
N ASP A 192 -1.73 5.03 -21.67
CA ASP A 192 -0.35 5.51 -21.65
C ASP A 192 0.14 5.61 -20.21
N TRP A 193 0.95 4.62 -19.79
CA TRP A 193 1.44 4.49 -18.40
C TRP A 193 2.09 5.77 -17.89
N ARG A 194 3.03 6.35 -18.66
CA ARG A 194 3.75 7.55 -18.27
C ARG A 194 2.81 8.71 -18.02
N THR A 195 1.90 8.95 -18.96
CA THR A 195 0.90 10.02 -18.84
C THR A 195 0.04 9.82 -17.59
N ARG A 196 -0.38 8.58 -17.29
CA ARG A 196 -1.18 8.26 -16.09
C ARG A 196 -0.40 8.50 -14.80
N ILE A 197 0.88 8.15 -14.74
CA ILE A 197 1.71 8.43 -13.55
C ILE A 197 1.98 9.92 -13.39
N GLU A 198 2.30 10.65 -14.46
CA GLU A 198 2.49 12.11 -14.41
C GLU A 198 1.20 12.82 -13.94
N ASP A 199 0.06 12.35 -14.40
CA ASP A 199 -1.27 12.78 -13.95
C ASP A 199 -1.48 12.59 -12.45
N ILE A 200 -1.16 11.39 -11.93
CA ILE A 200 -1.23 11.08 -10.50
C ILE A 200 -0.30 12.02 -9.72
N ALA A 201 0.96 12.13 -10.15
CA ALA A 201 1.97 12.96 -9.50
C ALA A 201 1.54 14.43 -9.44
N ARG A 202 1.00 14.99 -10.53
CA ARG A 202 0.50 16.37 -10.59
C ARG A 202 -0.68 16.65 -9.64
N ARG A 203 -1.46 15.63 -9.29
CA ARG A 203 -2.61 15.78 -8.37
C ARG A 203 -2.22 15.64 -6.91
N LEU A 204 -1.05 15.09 -6.59
CA LEU A 204 -0.62 14.90 -5.21
C LEU A 204 -0.52 16.27 -4.49
N PRO A 205 -0.93 16.33 -3.21
CA PRO A 205 -0.65 17.48 -2.36
C PRO A 205 0.84 17.83 -2.36
N ASP A 206 1.17 19.13 -2.27
CA ASP A 206 2.54 19.61 -2.07
C ASP A 206 3.04 19.27 -0.65
N ALA A 207 3.39 18.00 -0.47
CA ALA A 207 3.84 17.40 0.78
C ALA A 207 4.77 16.22 0.48
N PRO A 208 5.64 15.81 1.43
CA PRO A 208 6.42 14.60 1.29
C PRO A 208 5.59 13.37 0.92
N VAL A 209 6.18 12.46 0.17
CA VAL A 209 5.55 11.21 -0.27
C VAL A 209 6.21 10.03 0.43
N TRP A 210 5.38 9.12 0.95
CA TRP A 210 5.78 7.79 1.39
C TRP A 210 5.42 6.79 0.28
N ILE A 211 6.40 6.08 -0.26
CA ILE A 211 6.16 5.03 -1.27
C ILE A 211 6.30 3.68 -0.60
N THR A 212 5.34 2.79 -0.82
CA THR A 212 5.36 1.40 -0.36
C THR A 212 5.01 0.45 -1.50
N LEU A 213 5.63 -0.72 -1.49
CA LEU A 213 5.53 -1.72 -2.56
C LEU A 213 5.34 -3.10 -1.94
N ASP A 214 4.17 -3.71 -2.16
CA ASP A 214 4.04 -5.17 -2.08
C ASP A 214 4.49 -5.76 -3.41
N LYS A 215 5.20 -6.89 -3.33
CA LYS A 215 5.68 -7.59 -4.53
C LYS A 215 4.55 -8.30 -5.27
N ASP A 216 3.43 -8.56 -4.61
CA ASP A 216 2.29 -9.22 -5.26
C ASP A 216 1.63 -8.34 -6.35
N VAL A 217 1.86 -7.02 -6.37
CA VAL A 217 1.40 -6.11 -7.43
C VAL A 217 1.93 -6.51 -8.82
N LEU A 218 3.09 -7.17 -8.82
CA LEU A 218 3.77 -7.59 -10.03
C LEU A 218 3.08 -8.80 -10.67
N GLY A 219 3.27 -8.98 -11.97
CA GLY A 219 2.90 -10.22 -12.65
C GLY A 219 3.81 -11.39 -12.27
N THR A 220 3.32 -12.62 -12.44
CA THR A 220 4.07 -13.85 -12.13
C THR A 220 5.37 -14.03 -12.94
N ALA A 221 5.51 -13.31 -14.07
CA ALA A 221 6.73 -13.30 -14.86
C ALA A 221 7.86 -12.48 -14.21
N GLU A 222 7.52 -11.54 -13.31
CA GLU A 222 8.44 -10.62 -12.65
C GLU A 222 8.84 -11.11 -11.27
N ALA A 223 7.84 -11.57 -10.50
CA ALA A 223 8.03 -12.10 -9.16
C ALA A 223 6.99 -13.20 -8.89
N VAL A 224 7.44 -14.27 -8.24
CA VAL A 224 6.55 -15.31 -7.71
C VAL A 224 6.44 -15.12 -6.20
N THR A 225 5.23 -14.83 -5.73
CA THR A 225 4.88 -14.72 -4.32
C THR A 225 3.96 -15.88 -3.91
N ASN A 226 3.66 -15.96 -2.61
CA ASN A 226 2.69 -16.88 -2.03
C ASN A 226 1.28 -16.27 -1.90
N TRP A 227 1.01 -15.17 -2.60
CA TRP A 227 -0.27 -14.45 -2.65
C TRP A 227 -0.82 -14.46 -4.08
N ASP A 228 -2.08 -14.08 -4.28
CA ASP A 228 -2.56 -13.83 -5.64
C ASP A 228 -1.85 -12.61 -6.25
N GLN A 229 -1.55 -12.71 -7.53
CA GLN A 229 -0.66 -11.78 -8.21
C GLN A 229 -1.44 -10.77 -9.05
N GLY A 230 -0.94 -9.55 -9.02
CA GLY A 230 -1.27 -8.47 -9.91
C GLY A 230 -0.72 -8.66 -11.32
N ARG A 231 -0.50 -7.54 -11.98
CA ARG A 231 -0.25 -7.50 -13.43
C ARG A 231 0.79 -6.47 -13.86
N LEU A 232 1.34 -5.68 -12.93
CA LEU A 232 2.37 -4.71 -13.27
C LEU A 232 3.69 -5.40 -13.63
N THR A 233 4.45 -4.77 -14.52
CA THR A 233 5.86 -5.14 -14.74
C THR A 233 6.74 -4.43 -13.73
N LEU A 234 7.93 -4.95 -13.46
CA LEU A 234 8.90 -4.25 -12.61
C LEU A 234 9.29 -2.90 -13.23
N ASP A 235 9.47 -2.87 -14.55
CA ASP A 235 9.80 -1.64 -15.29
C ASP A 235 8.73 -0.55 -15.12
N ALA A 236 7.44 -0.90 -15.11
CA ALA A 236 6.36 0.06 -14.88
C ALA A 236 6.46 0.69 -13.48
N VAL A 237 6.71 -0.13 -12.45
CA VAL A 237 6.93 0.36 -11.08
C VAL A 237 8.17 1.25 -11.00
N LEU A 238 9.27 0.86 -11.64
CA LEU A 238 10.51 1.64 -11.66
C LEU A 238 10.33 2.99 -12.39
N GLU A 239 9.61 3.01 -13.52
CA GLU A 239 9.26 4.25 -14.22
C GLU A 239 8.37 5.16 -13.37
N ALA A 240 7.52 4.59 -12.50
CA ALA A 240 6.65 5.38 -11.66
C ALA A 240 7.32 6.06 -10.46
N ILE A 241 8.47 5.54 -10.03
CA ILE A 241 9.21 6.05 -8.87
C ILE A 241 10.48 6.85 -9.25
N GLY A 242 10.91 6.78 -10.51
CA GLY A 242 12.14 7.42 -11.03
C GLY A 242 11.89 8.79 -11.62
#